data_AF-A0A2K0TZY9-F1
#
_entry.id   AF-A0A2K0TZY9-F1
#
_cell.length_a   1.000
_cell.length_b   1.000
_cell.length_c   1.000
_cell.angle_alpha   90.00
_cell.angle_beta   90.00
_cell.angle_gamma   90.00
#
_symmetry.space_group_name_H-M   'P 1'
#
loop_
_entity.id
_entity.type
_entity.pdbx_description
1 polymer ?
#
loop_
_entity_poly.entity_id
_entity_poly.type
_entity_poly.pdbx_seq_one_letter_code
_entity_poly.pdbx_strand_id
1 'polypeptide(L)'
;MFDGRVPPDGHYEPREHLIEIIDLFGPFPKKLLEKGNQDLVRDLFDDEGLIKEAELLNRSGLMSETVTPGLSPVLREYFVSFMNLLMKIDPEERPSALDILRHPFLGAVQ
;
A
#
# COMPACT_ATOMS: atom_id res chain seq x y z
N MET A 1 2.01 -4.05 -11.60
CA MET A 1 1.17 -3.05 -10.91
C MET A 1 -0.19 -3.70 -10.78
N PHE A 2 -0.67 -3.90 -9.55
CA PHE A 2 -2.02 -4.33 -9.26
C PHE A 2 -2.97 -3.30 -9.86
N ASP A 3 -3.51 -3.63 -11.03
CA ASP A 3 -4.44 -2.80 -11.77
C ASP A 3 -5.89 -3.13 -11.42
N GLY A 4 -6.10 -3.94 -10.37
CA GLY A 4 -7.39 -4.43 -9.92
C GLY A 4 -8.04 -5.40 -10.90
N ARG A 5 -7.36 -5.81 -11.97
CA ARG A 5 -7.86 -6.80 -12.91
C ARG A 5 -7.42 -8.19 -12.45
N VAL A 6 -8.31 -9.15 -12.63
CA VAL A 6 -7.95 -10.56 -12.53
C VAL A 6 -6.95 -10.82 -13.67
N PRO A 7 -5.76 -11.39 -13.38
CA PRO A 7 -4.83 -11.82 -14.41
C PRO A 7 -5.56 -12.69 -15.45
N PRO A 8 -5.19 -12.64 -16.75
CA PRO A 8 -5.92 -13.38 -17.79
C PRO A 8 -6.05 -14.88 -17.53
N ASP A 9 -5.13 -15.45 -16.75
CA ASP A 9 -5.11 -16.85 -16.32
C ASP A 9 -5.83 -17.11 -14.98
N GLY A 10 -6.33 -16.06 -14.32
CA GLY A 10 -7.04 -16.13 -13.04
C GLY A 10 -6.14 -16.30 -11.82
N HIS A 11 -4.83 -16.38 -12.00
CA HIS A 11 -3.90 -16.71 -10.92
C HIS A 11 -3.46 -15.45 -10.17
N TYR A 12 -3.91 -15.31 -8.93
CA TYR A 12 -3.44 -14.28 -8.02
C TYR A 12 -2.20 -14.78 -7.29
N GLU A 13 -1.08 -14.06 -7.43
CA GLU A 13 0.20 -14.37 -6.79
C GLU A 13 0.39 -13.51 -5.52
N PRO A 14 0.21 -14.07 -4.30
CA PRO A 14 0.29 -13.28 -3.06
C PRO A 14 1.65 -12.64 -2.83
N ARG A 15 2.73 -13.33 -3.22
CA ARG A 15 4.10 -12.83 -3.06
C ARG A 15 4.32 -11.54 -3.86
N GLU A 16 3.87 -11.52 -5.11
CA GLU A 16 3.99 -10.33 -5.96
C GLU A 16 3.20 -9.16 -5.36
N HIS A 17 1.96 -9.40 -4.90
CA HIS A 17 1.16 -8.34 -4.29
C HIS A 17 1.83 -7.78 -3.02
N LEU A 18 2.44 -8.61 -2.17
CA LEU A 18 3.17 -8.13 -1.00
C LEU A 18 4.36 -7.25 -1.38
N ILE A 19 5.10 -7.59 -2.44
CA ILE A 19 6.18 -6.74 -2.98
C ILE A 19 5.62 -5.38 -3.43
N GLU A 20 4.46 -5.36 -4.10
CA GLU A 20 3.86 -4.11 -4.53
C GLU A 20 3.39 -3.22 -3.37
N ILE A 21 2.88 -3.82 -2.30
CA ILE A 21 2.54 -3.08 -1.07
C ILE A 21 3.80 -2.46 -0.48
N ILE A 22 4.90 -3.22 -0.41
CA ILE A 22 6.18 -2.75 0.11
C ILE A 22 6.73 -1.59 -0.73
N ASP A 23 6.70 -1.72 -2.05
CA ASP A 23 7.19 -0.69 -2.95
C ASP A 23 6.41 0.63 -2.82
N LEU A 24 5.11 0.57 -2.53
CA LEU A 24 4.25 1.76 -2.44
C LEU A 24 4.21 2.37 -1.04
N PHE A 25 4.20 1.54 0.01
CA PHE A 25 3.88 1.97 1.38
C PHE A 25 4.97 1.62 2.41
N GLY A 26 6.03 0.94 2.00
CA GLY A 26 7.17 0.58 2.85
C GLY A 26 7.05 -0.82 3.48
N PRO A 27 8.04 -1.21 4.31
CA PRO A 27 8.10 -2.54 4.90
C PRO A 27 6.91 -2.82 5.84
N PHE A 28 6.60 -4.10 6.00
CA PHE A 28 5.59 -4.54 6.96
C PHE A 28 6.09 -4.36 8.39
N PRO A 29 5.32 -3.69 9.28
CA PRO A 29 5.73 -3.51 10.67
C PRO A 29 5.87 -4.85 11.39
N LYS A 30 6.95 -5.02 12.17
CA LYS A 30 7.22 -6.24 12.95
C LYS A 30 6.03 -6.68 13.81
N LYS A 31 5.37 -5.73 14.49
CA LYS A 31 4.19 -6.00 15.34
C LYS A 31 3.02 -6.61 14.55
N LEU A 32 2.88 -6.26 13.27
CA LEU A 32 1.87 -6.84 12.40
C LEU A 32 2.28 -8.26 11.97
N LEU A 33 3.55 -8.45 11.60
CA LEU A 33 4.08 -9.76 11.22
C LEU A 33 4.01 -10.79 12.37
N GLU A 34 4.23 -10.37 13.61
CA GLU A 34 4.09 -11.20 14.82
C GLU A 34 2.65 -11.73 15.03
N LYS A 35 1.64 -11.05 14.47
CA LYS A 35 0.23 -11.48 14.52
C LYS A 35 -0.15 -12.38 13.33
N GLY A 36 0.72 -12.49 12.33
CA GLY A 36 0.49 -13.27 11.11
C GLY A 36 0.66 -14.78 11.32
N ASN A 37 0.42 -15.56 10.25
CA ASN A 37 0.79 -16.96 10.23
C ASN A 37 2.32 -17.07 10.25
N GLN A 38 2.89 -17.56 11.35
CA GLN A 38 4.33 -17.52 11.59
C GLN A 38 5.14 -18.42 10.63
N ASP A 39 4.54 -19.45 10.04
CA ASP A 39 5.21 -20.24 9.01
C ASP A 39 5.36 -19.43 7.71
N LEU A 40 4.28 -18.80 7.26
CA LEU A 40 4.32 -17.93 6.07
C LEU A 40 5.21 -16.71 6.29
N VAL A 41 5.17 -16.09 7.47
CA VAL A 41 5.99 -14.92 7.78
C VAL A 41 7.47 -15.28 7.72
N ARG A 42 7.86 -16.36 8.39
CA ARG A 42 9.25 -16.85 8.37
C ARG A 42 9.70 -17.23 6.97
N ASP A 43 8.83 -17.78 6.14
CA ASP A 43 9.20 -18.23 4.79
C ASP A 43 9.31 -17.04 3.82
N LEU A 44 8.48 -16.00 3.97
CA LEU A 44 8.38 -14.89 3.02
C LEU A 44 9.17 -13.63 3.40
N PHE A 45 9.26 -13.29 4.68
CA PHE A 45 9.77 -11.97 5.13
C PHE A 45 11.15 -12.05 5.78
N ASP A 46 11.98 -11.05 5.53
CA ASP A 46 13.22 -10.82 6.28
C ASP A 46 12.96 -10.04 7.59
N ASP A 47 14.04 -9.76 8.34
CA ASP A 47 13.96 -9.10 9.64
C ASP A 47 13.57 -7.61 9.52
N GLU A 48 13.73 -7.04 8.32
CA GLU A 48 13.35 -5.67 7.96
C GLU A 48 11.88 -5.54 7.54
N GLY A 49 11.16 -6.65 7.40
CA GLY A 49 9.76 -6.67 6.96
C GLY A 49 9.58 -6.51 5.44
N LEU A 50 10.62 -6.84 4.67
CA LEU A 50 10.60 -6.94 3.22
C LEU A 50 10.42 -8.40 2.79
N ILE A 51 10.10 -8.63 1.51
CA ILE A 51 10.04 -9.99 0.96
C ILE A 51 11.46 -10.46 0.63
N LYS A 52 11.83 -11.64 1.16
CA LYS A 52 13.13 -12.26 0.90
C LYS A 52 13.33 -12.49 -0.60
N GLU A 53 14.54 -12.22 -1.09
CA GLU A 53 14.90 -12.43 -2.50
C GLU A 53 14.00 -11.66 -3.49
N ALA A 54 13.29 -10.63 -3.03
CA ALA A 54 12.56 -9.73 -3.93
C ALA A 54 13.51 -8.63 -4.42
N GLU A 55 13.53 -8.45 -5.74
CA GLU A 55 14.03 -7.20 -6.30
C GLU A 55 12.92 -6.15 -6.13
N LEU A 56 13.18 -5.14 -5.29
CA LEU A 56 12.28 -3.98 -5.20
C LEU A 56 12.15 -3.39 -6.59
N LEU A 57 10.92 -3.17 -7.05
CA LEU A 57 10.66 -2.88 -8.47
C LEU A 57 11.03 -1.43 -8.83
N ASN A 58 11.66 -0.71 -7.90
CA ASN A 58 12.13 0.67 -7.99
C ASN A 58 11.06 1.59 -8.62
N ARG A 59 9.81 1.36 -8.21
CA ARG A 59 8.64 1.97 -8.83
C ARG A 59 8.53 3.44 -8.47
N SER A 60 7.96 4.18 -9.41
CA SER A 60 7.48 5.53 -9.16
C SER A 60 6.47 5.51 -8.01
N GLY A 61 6.67 6.33 -6.98
CA GLY A 61 5.69 6.53 -5.92
C GLY A 61 4.42 7.23 -6.41
N LEU A 62 3.40 7.33 -5.54
CA LEU A 62 2.09 7.89 -5.89
C LEU A 62 2.14 9.35 -6.40
N MET A 63 3.20 10.10 -6.09
CA MET A 63 3.43 11.46 -6.58
C MET A 63 3.81 11.54 -8.07
N SER A 64 4.13 10.41 -8.70
CA SER A 64 4.53 10.35 -10.12
C SER A 64 3.32 10.46 -11.05
N GLU A 65 3.48 11.20 -12.15
CA GLU A 65 2.49 11.28 -13.24
C GLU A 65 2.15 9.90 -13.83
N THR A 66 3.11 8.98 -13.79
CA THR A 66 2.90 7.62 -14.29
C THR A 66 1.86 6.83 -13.47
N VAL A 67 1.74 7.16 -12.18
CA VAL A 67 0.85 6.48 -11.23
C VAL A 67 -0.45 7.24 -11.02
N THR A 68 -0.39 8.58 -11.02
CA THR A 68 -1.55 9.46 -10.86
C THR A 68 -1.72 10.40 -12.06
N PRO A 69 -1.94 9.84 -13.27
CA PRO A 69 -1.98 10.62 -14.50
C PRO A 69 -3.14 11.60 -14.52
N GLY A 70 -2.88 12.82 -15.00
CA GLY A 70 -3.91 13.85 -15.21
C GLY A 70 -4.32 14.62 -13.96
N LEU A 71 -3.77 14.30 -12.79
CA LEU A 71 -3.97 15.11 -11.58
C LEU A 71 -3.08 16.36 -11.63
N SER A 72 -3.66 17.52 -11.35
CA SER A 72 -2.86 18.73 -11.11
C SER A 72 -1.94 18.54 -9.89
N PRO A 73 -0.82 19.28 -9.78
CA PRO A 73 0.11 19.11 -8.66
C PRO A 73 -0.57 19.23 -7.29
N VAL A 74 -1.42 20.25 -7.11
CA VAL A 74 -2.16 20.47 -5.85
C VAL A 74 -3.13 19.32 -5.56
N LEU A 75 -3.91 18.89 -6.56
CA LEU A 75 -4.86 17.79 -6.36
C LEU A 75 -4.12 16.47 -6.05
N ARG A 76 -2.96 16.25 -6.66
CA ARG A 76 -2.13 15.08 -6.39
C ARG A 76 -1.64 15.06 -4.95
N GLU A 77 -1.20 16.18 -4.40
CA GLU A 77 -0.78 16.25 -2.99
C GLU A 77 -1.92 15.83 -2.05
N TYR A 78 -3.13 16.36 -2.25
CA TYR A 78 -4.30 15.96 -1.46
C TYR A 78 -4.67 14.48 -1.65
N PHE A 79 -4.62 13.99 -2.88
CA PHE A 79 -4.89 12.58 -3.19
C PHE A 79 -3.87 11.65 -2.53
N VAL A 80 -2.57 11.94 -2.65
CA VAL A 80 -1.52 11.12 -2.06
C VAL A 80 -1.55 11.17 -0.54
N SER A 81 -1.82 12.34 0.05
CA SER A 81 -2.07 12.45 1.50
C SER A 81 -3.23 11.55 1.94
N PHE A 82 -4.33 11.55 1.18
CA PHE A 82 -5.49 10.71 1.47
C PHE A 82 -5.17 9.22 1.36
N MET A 83 -4.46 8.81 0.30
CA MET A 83 -4.06 7.41 0.11
C MET A 83 -3.11 6.94 1.21
N ASN A 84 -2.15 7.77 1.64
CA ASN A 84 -1.24 7.44 2.74
C ASN A 84 -1.96 7.33 4.10
N LEU A 85 -3.08 8.03 4.28
CA LEU A 85 -3.94 7.88 5.45
C LEU A 85 -4.74 6.58 5.41
N LEU A 86 -5.34 6.26 4.26
CA LEU A 86 -6.23 5.12 4.07
C LEU A 86 -5.49 3.78 4.01
N MET A 87 -4.33 3.76 3.34
CA MET A 87 -3.59 2.55 2.97
C MET A 87 -2.47 2.20 3.95
N LYS A 88 -2.62 2.57 5.24
CA LYS A 88 -1.68 2.11 6.28
C LYS A 88 -1.59 0.59 6.29
N ILE A 89 -0.36 0.07 6.27
CA ILE A 89 -0.12 -1.38 6.25
C ILE A 89 -0.70 -2.01 7.51
N ASP A 90 -0.38 -1.47 8.68
CA ASP A 90 -1.00 -1.88 9.94
C ASP A 90 -2.45 -1.38 10.02
N PRO A 91 -3.45 -2.28 10.06
CA PRO A 91 -4.85 -1.87 10.20
C PRO A 91 -5.13 -1.10 11.48
N GLU A 92 -4.36 -1.32 12.56
CA GLU A 92 -4.53 -0.59 13.83
C GLU A 92 -4.14 0.89 13.73
N GLU A 93 -3.36 1.26 12.71
CA GLU A 93 -3.01 2.65 12.40
C GLU A 93 -4.02 3.34 11.47
N ARG A 94 -5.00 2.60 10.92
CA ARG A 94 -6.01 3.19 10.03
C ARG A 94 -7.05 3.96 10.83
N PRO A 95 -7.35 5.22 10.47
CA PRO A 95 -8.42 5.96 11.11
C PRO A 95 -9.77 5.31 10.88
N SER A 96 -10.75 5.68 11.72
CA SER A 96 -12.14 5.26 11.50
C SER A 96 -12.67 5.82 10.18
N ALA A 97 -13.72 5.19 9.63
CA ALA A 97 -14.40 5.71 8.44
C ALA A 97 -14.85 7.17 8.62
N LEU A 98 -15.29 7.54 9.82
CA LEU A 98 -15.69 8.92 10.13
C LEU A 98 -14.51 9.89 10.07
N ASP A 99 -13.34 9.48 10.57
CA ASP A 99 -12.14 10.32 10.50
C ASP A 99 -11.62 10.47 9.06
N ILE A 100 -11.71 9.40 8.27
CA ILE A 100 -11.39 9.42 6.84
C ILE A 100 -12.27 10.43 6.09
N LEU A 101 -13.58 10.51 6.40
CA LEU A 101 -14.51 11.47 5.79
C LEU A 101 -14.15 12.94 6.05
N ARG A 102 -13.39 13.22 7.11
CA ARG A 102 -12.90 14.57 7.44
C ARG A 102 -11.65 14.96 6.65
N HIS A 103 -11.05 14.04 5.88
CA HIS A 103 -9.86 14.36 5.10
C HIS A 103 -10.20 15.36 3.98
N PRO A 104 -9.42 16.44 3.79
CA PRO A 104 -9.74 17.52 2.83
C PRO A 104 -9.95 17.05 1.39
N PHE A 105 -9.33 15.94 0.98
CA PHE A 105 -9.51 15.35 -0.34
C PHE A 105 -10.98 14.98 -0.65
N LEU A 106 -11.73 14.51 0.35
CA LEU A 106 -13.12 14.07 0.14
C LEU A 106 -14.12 15.25 0.22
N GLY A 107 -13.81 16.28 1.00
CA GLY A 107 -14.70 17.42 1.22
C GLY A 107 -16.09 17.05 1.73
N ALA A 108 -16.23 15.89 2.39
CA ALA A 108 -17.52 15.29 2.71
C ALA A 108 -18.12 15.78 4.04
N VAL A 109 -17.27 16.09 5.02
CA VAL A 109 -17.67 16.59 6.35
C VAL A 109 -16.77 17.76 6.72
N GLN A 110 -17.36 18.88 7.14
CA GLN A 110 -16.67 20.08 7.66
C GLN A 110 -16.78 20.14 9.18
#